data_AF-A0A0D7B2V6-F1
#
_entry.id   AF-A0A0D7B2V6-F1
#
_cell.length_a   1.000
_cell.length_b   1.000
_cell.length_c   1.000
_cell.angle_alpha   90.00
_cell.angle_beta   90.00
_cell.angle_gamma   90.00
#
_symmetry.space_group_name_H-M   'P 1'
#
loop_
_entity.id
_entity.type
_entity.pdbx_description
1 polymer ?
#
loop_
_entity_poly.entity_id
_entity_poly.type
_entity_poly.pdbx_seq_one_letter_code
_entity_poly.pdbx_strand_id
1 'polypeptide(L)'
;MNARCFRRLASQFPRRLTFQRRCQHTFAVDELSIPLRPTWSVNELLSSYPKPTLDDAALLRLHRLSALQPPPAGSPEFSKLKGDMEELVRLVEAVKLVDTAGVQVHQGLEHEFTSDAVQRQEGLDGPIGRELLKHAPPGRVQDGFYIIESDRRTNRDQSAD
;
A
#
# COMPACT_ATOMS: atom_id res chain seq x y z
N MET A 1 59.82 -46.65 -7.50
CA MET A 1 60.74 -46.15 -8.54
C MET A 1 59.93 -45.87 -9.80
N ASN A 2 60.33 -44.82 -10.52
CA ASN A 2 59.78 -44.31 -11.79
C ASN A 2 58.52 -43.45 -11.63
N ALA A 3 58.33 -42.31 -12.30
CA ALA A 3 59.22 -41.36 -12.94
C ALA A 3 58.38 -40.08 -13.12
N ARG A 4 59.07 -38.95 -13.28
CA ARG A 4 58.54 -37.59 -13.43
C ARG A 4 57.52 -37.48 -14.57
N CYS A 5 56.52 -36.59 -14.43
CA CYS A 5 56.08 -35.78 -15.57
C CYS A 5 55.64 -34.39 -15.13
N PHE A 6 56.22 -33.39 -15.79
CA PHE A 6 56.12 -31.96 -15.55
C PHE A 6 55.24 -31.35 -16.67
N ARG A 7 54.56 -30.24 -16.35
CA ARG A 7 53.89 -29.27 -17.25
C ARG A 7 52.52 -29.67 -17.84
N ARG A 8 51.49 -28.88 -17.52
CA ARG A 8 51.09 -27.71 -18.33
C ARG A 8 50.01 -26.90 -17.61
N LEU A 9 50.28 -25.60 -17.44
CA LEU A 9 49.24 -24.59 -17.41
C LEU A 9 48.51 -24.64 -18.75
N ALA A 10 47.19 -24.80 -18.71
CA ALA A 10 46.30 -24.49 -19.81
C ALA A 10 45.02 -23.91 -19.21
N SER A 11 45.00 -22.58 -19.13
CA SER A 11 43.78 -21.78 -19.11
C SER A 11 42.88 -22.22 -20.26
N GLN A 12 41.78 -22.91 -19.94
CA GLN A 12 40.69 -23.13 -20.87
C GLN A 12 39.39 -22.89 -20.12
N PHE A 13 38.92 -21.64 -20.18
CA PHE A 13 37.50 -21.35 -20.08
C PHE A 13 36.94 -21.40 -21.50
N PRO A 14 36.12 -22.41 -21.85
CA PRO A 14 35.21 -22.21 -22.96
C PRO A 14 33.84 -22.76 -22.58
N ARG A 15 32.98 -21.94 -21.98
CA ARG A 15 31.53 -22.07 -22.17
C ARG A 15 30.92 -20.67 -22.18
N ARG A 16 30.95 -20.05 -23.36
CA ARG A 16 29.95 -19.06 -23.71
C ARG A 16 28.59 -19.75 -23.55
N LEU A 17 27.93 -19.48 -22.43
CA LEU A 17 26.51 -19.79 -22.29
C LEU A 17 25.79 -18.81 -23.22
N THR A 18 25.63 -19.19 -24.49
CA THR A 18 24.56 -18.61 -25.32
C THR A 18 23.26 -19.12 -24.73
N PHE A 19 22.78 -18.44 -23.69
CA PHE A 19 21.43 -18.59 -23.18
C PHE A 19 20.49 -17.91 -24.17
N GLN A 20 20.39 -18.49 -25.36
CA GLN A 20 19.38 -18.12 -26.34
C GLN A 20 18.08 -18.80 -25.89
N ARG A 21 17.44 -18.23 -24.86
CA ARG A 21 16.01 -18.45 -24.67
C ARG A 21 15.31 -17.89 -25.90
N ARG A 22 15.00 -18.76 -26.86
CA ARG A 22 14.01 -18.49 -27.91
C ARG A 22 12.65 -18.28 -27.23
N CYS A 23 12.34 -17.04 -26.88
CA CYS A 23 10.96 -16.64 -26.62
C CYS A 23 10.26 -16.56 -27.98
N GLN A 24 9.61 -17.64 -28.40
CA GLN A 24 8.81 -17.68 -29.62
C GLN A 24 7.46 -16.99 -29.38
N HIS A 25 7.47 -15.66 -29.28
CA HIS A 25 6.22 -14.90 -29.34
C HIS A 25 6.41 -13.66 -30.20
N THR A 26 6.09 -13.78 -31.48
CA THR A 26 6.09 -12.66 -32.43
C THR A 26 4.77 -11.93 -32.30
N PHE A 27 4.71 -10.94 -31.40
CA PHE A 27 3.58 -10.01 -31.36
C PHE A 27 3.73 -8.99 -32.48
N ALA A 28 2.61 -8.50 -33.03
CA ALA A 28 2.65 -7.38 -33.96
C ALA A 28 3.05 -6.12 -33.18
N VAL A 29 4.05 -5.41 -33.67
CA VAL A 29 4.69 -4.27 -32.98
C VAL A 29 4.63 -3.05 -33.90
N ASP A 30 4.41 -1.88 -33.34
CA ASP A 30 4.44 -0.60 -34.06
C ASP A 30 5.88 -0.19 -34.44
N GLU A 31 6.03 0.87 -35.25
CA GLU A 31 7.29 1.46 -35.68
C GLU A 31 8.21 1.83 -34.49
N LEU A 32 7.63 2.14 -33.32
CA LEU A 32 8.34 2.42 -32.07
C LEU A 32 8.65 1.19 -31.21
N SER A 33 8.49 -0.02 -31.75
CA SER A 33 8.66 -1.27 -31.02
C SER A 33 7.70 -1.46 -29.81
N ILE A 34 6.55 -0.76 -29.81
CA ILE A 34 5.46 -0.95 -28.83
C ILE A 34 4.50 -2.02 -29.36
N PRO A 35 4.15 -3.05 -28.57
CA PRO A 35 3.25 -4.10 -29.04
C PRO A 35 1.85 -3.55 -29.30
N LEU A 36 1.31 -3.82 -30.50
CA LEU A 36 -0.02 -3.38 -30.94
C LEU A 36 -1.16 -4.03 -30.14
N ARG A 37 -0.85 -5.12 -29.42
CA ARG A 37 -1.75 -5.77 -28.47
C ARG A 37 -1.02 -5.99 -27.16
N PRO A 38 -1.68 -5.77 -26.01
CA PRO A 38 -1.07 -6.08 -24.73
C PRO A 38 -0.75 -7.58 -24.68
N THR A 39 0.46 -7.90 -24.27
CA THR A 39 0.93 -9.30 -24.18
C THR A 39 0.29 -10.05 -23.02
N TRP A 40 -0.25 -9.31 -22.05
CA TRP A 40 -1.06 -9.79 -20.95
C TRP A 40 -1.98 -8.66 -20.47
N SER A 41 -3.15 -9.01 -19.95
CA SER A 41 -4.03 -8.09 -19.24
C SER A 41 -3.92 -8.31 -17.74
N VAL A 42 -3.83 -7.21 -16.98
CA VAL A 42 -3.89 -7.26 -15.52
C VAL A 42 -5.21 -7.88 -15.07
N ASN A 43 -6.33 -7.60 -15.75
CA ASN A 43 -7.63 -8.18 -15.42
C ASN A 43 -7.65 -9.71 -15.63
N GLU A 44 -7.01 -10.19 -16.70
CA GLU A 44 -6.86 -11.63 -16.97
C GLU A 44 -6.03 -12.31 -15.88
N LEU A 45 -4.91 -11.70 -15.48
CA LEU A 45 -4.07 -12.20 -14.40
C LEU A 45 -4.85 -12.28 -13.08
N LEU A 46 -5.59 -11.21 -12.75
CA LEU A 46 -6.31 -11.10 -11.49
C LEU A 46 -7.53 -12.01 -11.41
N SER A 47 -8.18 -12.28 -12.55
CA SER A 47 -9.35 -13.16 -12.66
C SER A 47 -9.10 -14.58 -12.13
N SER A 48 -7.84 -15.02 -12.12
CA SER A 48 -7.43 -16.34 -11.64
C SER A 48 -7.39 -16.48 -10.12
N TYR A 49 -7.30 -15.37 -9.37
CA TYR A 49 -7.20 -15.41 -7.91
C TYR A 49 -8.58 -15.49 -7.26
N PRO A 50 -8.76 -16.18 -6.13
CA PRO A 50 -10.05 -16.20 -5.44
C PRO A 50 -10.46 -14.78 -5.02
N LYS A 51 -11.76 -14.50 -5.06
CA LYS A 51 -12.30 -13.23 -4.55
C LYS A 51 -12.43 -13.33 -3.03
N PRO A 52 -11.70 -12.54 -2.23
CA PRO A 52 -11.84 -12.54 -0.78
C PRO A 52 -13.24 -12.04 -0.42
N THR A 53 -13.88 -12.70 0.56
CA THR A 53 -15.21 -12.30 1.03
C THR A 53 -15.03 -11.45 2.29
N LEU A 54 -15.52 -10.21 2.25
CA LEU A 54 -15.50 -9.34 3.43
C LEU A 54 -16.77 -9.56 4.25
N ASP A 55 -16.61 -9.61 5.58
CA ASP A 55 -17.74 -9.63 6.50
C ASP A 55 -18.33 -8.21 6.65
N ASP A 56 -19.64 -8.11 6.79
CA ASP A 56 -20.33 -6.81 6.91
C ASP A 56 -19.91 -6.09 8.20
N ALA A 57 -19.67 -6.85 9.27
CA ALA A 57 -19.15 -6.30 10.52
C ALA A 57 -17.72 -5.75 10.35
N ALA A 58 -16.91 -6.35 9.47
CA ALA A 58 -15.58 -5.84 9.15
C ALA A 58 -15.64 -4.51 8.39
N LEU A 59 -16.58 -4.37 7.44
CA LEU A 59 -16.80 -3.12 6.72
C LEU A 59 -17.25 -2.01 7.68
N LEU A 60 -18.20 -2.29 8.57
CA LEU A 60 -18.65 -1.35 9.59
C LEU A 60 -17.52 -0.95 10.55
N ARG A 61 -16.68 -1.92 10.94
CA ARG A 61 -15.51 -1.64 11.77
C ARG A 61 -14.53 -0.73 11.06
N LEU A 62 -14.30 -0.92 9.76
CA LEU A 62 -13.42 -0.08 8.97
C LEU A 62 -13.95 1.36 8.89
N HIS A 63 -15.23 1.56 8.61
CA HIS A 63 -15.85 2.88 8.65
C HIS A 63 -15.67 3.57 10.00
N ARG A 64 -15.87 2.83 11.09
CA ARG A 64 -15.67 3.36 12.44
C ARG A 64 -14.21 3.77 12.70
N LEU A 65 -13.24 2.98 12.25
CA LEU A 65 -11.81 3.28 12.41
C LEU A 65 -11.37 4.47 11.55
N SER A 66 -11.97 4.62 10.36
CA SER A 66 -11.73 5.74 9.47
C SER A 66 -12.52 7.00 9.86
N ALA A 67 -13.27 6.98 10.97
CA ALA A 67 -14.16 8.06 11.40
C ALA A 67 -15.16 8.49 10.32
N LEU A 68 -15.59 7.55 9.47
CA LEU A 68 -16.58 7.76 8.43
C LEU A 68 -17.95 7.25 8.89
N GLN A 69 -19.00 7.92 8.41
CA GLN A 69 -20.37 7.41 8.56
C GLN A 69 -20.61 6.30 7.52
N PRO A 70 -20.98 5.07 7.95
CA PRO A 70 -21.27 4.00 7.01
C PRO A 70 -22.62 4.22 6.30
N PRO A 71 -22.77 3.78 5.04
CA PRO A 71 -24.07 3.71 4.41
C PRO A 71 -24.98 2.72 5.14
N PRO A 72 -26.32 2.82 5.01
CA PRO A 72 -27.25 1.91 5.66
C PRO A 72 -26.97 0.45 5.29
N ALA A 73 -26.98 -0.45 6.27
CA ALA A 73 -26.79 -1.87 6.05
C ALA A 73 -27.87 -2.42 5.10
N GLY A 74 -27.46 -3.21 4.11
CA GLY A 74 -28.37 -3.74 3.08
C GLY A 74 -28.76 -2.74 1.99
N SER A 75 -28.26 -1.51 2.02
CA SER A 75 -28.44 -0.57 0.90
C SER A 75 -27.66 -1.02 -0.36
N PRO A 76 -28.09 -0.61 -1.57
CA PRO A 76 -27.34 -0.88 -2.79
C PRO A 76 -25.94 -0.24 -2.76
N GLU A 77 -25.81 0.90 -2.10
CA GLU A 77 -24.54 1.60 -1.91
C GLU A 77 -23.58 0.79 -1.02
N PHE A 78 -24.08 0.18 0.05
CA PHE A 78 -23.30 -0.70 0.91
C PHE A 78 -22.80 -1.94 0.13
N SER A 79 -23.67 -2.54 -0.68
CA SER A 79 -23.32 -3.72 -1.49
C SER A 79 -22.28 -3.38 -2.57
N LYS A 80 -22.41 -2.21 -3.20
CA LYS A 80 -21.43 -1.70 -4.17
C LYS A 80 -20.08 -1.47 -3.50
N LEU A 81 -20.06 -0.73 -2.38
CA LEU A 81 -18.84 -0.45 -1.64
C LEU A 81 -18.14 -1.72 -1.17
N LYS A 82 -18.91 -2.70 -0.68
CA LYS A 82 -18.38 -4.02 -0.32
C LYS A 82 -17.72 -4.71 -1.51
N GLY A 83 -18.38 -4.71 -2.67
CA GLY A 83 -17.82 -5.26 -3.90
C GLY A 83 -16.50 -4.60 -4.32
N ASP A 84 -16.46 -3.26 -4.29
CA ASP A 84 -15.27 -2.46 -4.62
C ASP A 84 -14.11 -2.78 -3.66
N MET A 85 -14.38 -2.87 -2.36
CA MET A 85 -13.38 -3.23 -1.35
C MET A 85 -12.83 -4.65 -1.56
N GLU A 86 -13.69 -5.63 -1.85
CA GLU A 86 -13.26 -7.01 -2.13
C GLU A 86 -12.37 -7.10 -3.38
N GLU A 87 -12.65 -6.29 -4.41
CA GLU A 87 -11.81 -6.20 -5.61
C GLU A 87 -10.43 -5.61 -5.28
N LEU A 88 -10.37 -4.54 -4.49
CA LEU A 88 -9.11 -3.97 -4.05
C LEU A 88 -8.30 -4.92 -3.16
N VAL A 89 -8.95 -5.66 -2.26
CA VAL A 89 -8.25 -6.65 -1.43
C VAL A 89 -7.67 -7.76 -2.30
N ARG A 90 -8.38 -8.22 -3.34
CA ARG A 90 -7.89 -9.22 -4.29
C ARG A 90 -6.57 -8.79 -4.95
N LEU A 91 -6.42 -7.50 -5.29
CA LEU A 91 -5.18 -6.95 -5.82
C LEU A 91 -4.02 -7.10 -4.84
N VAL A 92 -4.25 -6.76 -3.58
CA VAL A 92 -3.23 -6.78 -2.53
C VAL A 92 -2.87 -8.21 -2.13
N GLU A 93 -3.82 -9.14 -2.21
CA GLU A 93 -3.55 -10.56 -1.95
C GLU A 93 -2.61 -11.18 -2.98
N ALA A 94 -2.70 -10.77 -4.26
CA ALA A 94 -1.76 -11.21 -5.28
C ALA A 94 -0.30 -10.83 -4.94
N VAL A 95 -0.09 -9.68 -4.28
CA VAL A 95 1.25 -9.25 -3.84
C VAL A 95 1.83 -10.19 -2.77
N LYS A 96 0.98 -10.81 -1.95
CA LYS A 96 1.45 -11.77 -0.92
C LYS A 96 2.09 -13.02 -1.50
N LEU A 97 1.81 -13.35 -2.76
CA LEU A 97 2.37 -14.52 -3.44
C LEU A 97 3.77 -14.27 -4.02
N VAL A 98 4.22 -13.01 -4.02
CA VAL A 98 5.55 -12.65 -4.50
C VAL A 98 6.60 -13.05 -3.45
N ASP A 99 7.63 -13.76 -3.90
CA ASP A 99 8.78 -14.07 -3.05
C ASP A 99 9.52 -12.78 -2.69
N THR A 100 9.55 -12.49 -1.39
CA THR A 100 10.21 -11.31 -0.82
C THR A 100 11.43 -11.70 0.01
N ALA A 101 11.90 -12.95 -0.10
CA ALA A 101 13.11 -13.41 0.57
C ALA A 101 14.31 -12.51 0.19
N GLY A 102 14.93 -11.89 1.20
CA GLY A 102 16.08 -10.99 1.02
C GLY A 102 15.73 -9.53 0.74
N VAL A 103 14.45 -9.16 0.69
CA VAL A 103 14.04 -7.74 0.59
C VAL A 103 14.08 -7.10 1.98
N GLN A 104 14.90 -6.06 2.16
CA GLN A 104 14.88 -5.26 3.38
C GLN A 104 13.72 -4.27 3.31
N VAL A 105 12.87 -4.26 4.34
CA VAL A 105 11.80 -3.27 4.47
C VAL A 105 12.44 -1.94 4.89
N HIS A 106 12.53 -1.00 3.96
CA HIS A 106 12.90 0.38 4.29
C HIS A 106 11.76 1.03 5.08
N GLN A 107 11.89 1.05 6.41
CA GLN A 107 11.04 1.87 7.28
C GLN A 107 11.45 3.32 7.12
N GLY A 108 10.76 4.04 6.23
CA GLY A 108 10.99 5.46 6.02
C GLY A 108 12.27 5.75 5.25
N LEU A 109 12.12 6.43 4.13
CA LEU A 109 13.18 7.28 3.59
C LEU A 109 13.33 8.47 4.54
N GLU A 110 13.75 8.24 5.78
CA GLU A 110 14.60 9.23 6.42
C GLU A 110 15.89 9.14 5.62
N HIS A 111 16.03 10.09 4.69
CA HIS A 111 17.29 10.47 4.10
C HIS A 111 18.43 10.26 5.10
N GLU A 112 19.63 9.95 4.61
CA GLU A 112 20.89 10.25 5.29
C GLU A 112 20.89 11.71 5.80
N PHE A 113 20.21 11.99 6.91
CA PHE A 113 20.48 13.11 7.77
C PHE A 113 21.59 12.59 8.66
N THR A 114 22.80 12.81 8.18
CA THR A 114 23.97 13.05 9.01
C THR A 114 23.54 13.60 10.36
N SER A 115 24.11 13.02 11.41
CA SER A 115 23.94 13.23 12.86
C SER A 115 24.03 14.69 13.34
N ASP A 116 23.21 15.56 12.76
CA ASP A 116 23.14 17.00 12.94
C ASP A 116 21.67 17.46 12.84
N ALA A 117 20.73 16.58 13.21
CA ALA A 117 19.43 17.01 13.70
C ALA A 117 19.60 17.67 15.09
N VAL A 118 20.44 18.70 15.14
CA VAL A 118 20.33 19.78 16.11
C VAL A 118 18.88 20.22 16.01
N GLN A 119 18.18 20.17 17.14
CA GLN A 119 16.90 20.84 17.32
C GLN A 119 17.07 22.32 16.98
N ARG A 120 16.97 22.66 15.69
CA ARG A 120 16.61 24.02 15.31
C ARG A 120 15.16 24.16 15.75
N GLN A 121 14.96 24.64 16.97
CA GLN A 121 13.85 25.54 17.22
C GLN A 121 14.07 26.76 16.31
N GLU A 122 13.80 26.60 15.01
CA GLU A 122 13.44 27.76 14.22
C GLU A 122 12.16 28.27 14.87
N GLY A 123 12.22 29.49 15.41
CA GLY A 123 11.05 30.16 15.94
C GLY A 123 9.94 30.01 14.93
N LEU A 124 8.93 29.23 15.26
CA LEU A 124 7.80 28.97 14.38
C LEU A 124 7.11 30.31 14.19
N ASP A 125 7.47 31.02 13.13
CA ASP A 125 6.94 32.32 12.70
C ASP A 125 5.51 32.16 12.12
N GLY A 126 4.78 31.20 12.69
CA GLY A 126 3.43 30.80 12.32
C GLY A 126 2.46 31.16 13.43
N PRO A 127 1.16 31.25 13.12
CA PRO A 127 0.15 31.58 14.10
C PRO A 127 0.17 30.60 15.27
N ILE A 128 0.35 31.10 16.49
CA ILE A 128 0.40 30.29 17.72
C ILE A 128 -0.90 30.48 18.51
N GLY A 129 -1.37 29.41 19.15
CA GLY A 129 -2.47 29.47 20.11
C GLY A 129 -3.80 29.88 19.47
N ARG A 130 -4.39 30.99 19.95
CA ARG A 130 -5.73 31.42 19.55
C ARG A 130 -5.84 31.86 18.09
N GLU A 131 -4.73 32.24 17.47
CA GLU A 131 -4.70 32.58 16.05
C GLU A 131 -5.03 31.38 15.15
N LEU A 132 -4.86 30.15 15.62
CA LEU A 132 -5.24 28.93 14.90
C LEU A 132 -6.76 28.78 14.78
N LEU A 133 -7.53 29.43 15.67
CA LEU A 133 -8.99 29.36 15.68
C LEU A 133 -9.64 30.11 14.52
N LYS A 134 -8.88 30.95 13.79
CA LYS A 134 -9.39 31.63 12.58
C LYS A 134 -9.83 30.66 11.47
N HIS A 135 -9.31 29.42 11.52
CA HIS A 135 -9.66 28.36 10.56
C HIS A 135 -10.74 27.41 11.09
N ALA A 136 -11.17 27.56 12.34
CA ALA A 136 -12.22 26.75 12.89
C ALA A 136 -13.59 27.18 12.34
N PRO A 137 -14.54 26.24 12.14
CA PRO A 137 -15.90 26.58 11.72
C PRO A 137 -16.58 27.54 12.72
N PRO A 138 -17.33 28.55 12.23
CA PRO A 138 -18.11 29.43 13.09
C PRO A 138 -19.19 28.60 13.81
N GLY A 139 -19.11 28.51 15.14
CA GLY A 139 -19.99 27.68 15.97
C GLY A 139 -19.28 26.56 16.74
N ARG A 140 -18.03 26.21 16.37
CA ARG A 140 -17.19 25.28 17.16
C ARG A 140 -16.14 26.01 18.01
N VAL A 141 -16.24 27.33 18.13
CA VAL A 141 -15.36 28.14 18.96
C VAL A 141 -16.20 28.89 20.00
N GLN A 142 -15.88 28.72 21.27
CA GLN A 142 -16.49 29.44 22.39
C GLN A 142 -15.40 29.79 23.40
N ASP A 143 -15.44 31.01 23.93
CA ASP A 143 -14.51 31.53 24.95
C ASP A 143 -13.01 31.35 24.60
N GLY A 144 -12.68 31.33 23.31
CA GLY A 144 -11.32 31.15 22.83
C GLY A 144 -10.81 29.70 22.85
N PHE A 145 -11.73 28.73 22.87
CA PHE A 145 -11.44 27.30 22.79
C PHE A 145 -12.21 26.63 21.65
N TYR A 146 -11.62 25.58 21.07
CA TYR A 146 -12.31 24.71 20.11
C TYR A 146 -13.15 23.69 20.87
N ILE A 147 -14.46 23.73 20.67
CA ILE A 147 -15.41 22.80 21.29
C ILE A 147 -15.60 21.59 20.39
N ILE A 148 -15.43 20.42 21.00
CA ILE A 148 -15.81 19.13 20.44
C ILE A 148 -16.96 18.60 21.28
N GLU A 149 -18.09 18.34 20.63
CA GLU A 149 -19.22 17.65 21.26
C GLU A 149 -18.74 16.28 21.74
N SER A 150 -18.64 16.13 23.06
CA SER A 150 -18.22 14.87 23.67
C SER A 150 -19.43 13.97 23.78
N ASP A 151 -19.47 12.96 22.94
CA ASP A 151 -20.54 11.96 22.90
C ASP A 151 -20.40 10.99 24.09
N ARG A 152 -20.59 11.51 25.32
CA ARG A 152 -20.65 10.70 26.53
C ARG A 152 -21.99 9.99 26.53
N ARG A 153 -21.97 8.71 26.16
CA ARG A 153 -23.08 7.77 26.36
C ARG A 153 -23.50 7.77 27.83
N THR A 154 -24.47 8.60 28.21
CA THR A 154 -25.19 8.46 29.46
C THR A 154 -26.06 7.23 29.35
N ASN A 155 -25.56 6.11 29.86
CA ASN A 155 -26.27 4.84 29.96
C ASN A 155 -27.34 4.93 31.07
N ARG A 156 -28.34 5.82 30.90
CA ARG A 156 -29.33 6.16 31.93
C ARG A 156 -30.74 5.59 31.74
N ASP A 157 -31.00 4.86 30.65
CA ASP A 157 -32.36 4.38 30.34
C ASP A 157 -32.51 2.84 30.35
N GLN A 158 -31.82 2.13 31.25
CA GLN A 158 -32.14 0.73 31.58
C GLN A 158 -32.69 0.63 33.01
N SER A 159 -33.84 1.26 33.26
CA SER A 159 -34.68 1.02 34.44
C SER A 159 -36.10 1.54 34.19
N ALA A 160 -36.90 0.73 33.49
CA ALA A 160 -38.38 0.68 33.37
C ALA A 160 -38.65 -0.12 32.08
N ASP A 161 -39.26 -1.30 32.03
CA ASP A 161 -40.16 -2.06 32.92
C ASP A 161 -39.72 -3.55 32.99
#